data_AF-A0A927N685-F1
#
_entry.id   AF-A0A927N685-F1
#
_cell.length_a   1.000
_cell.length_b   1.000
_cell.length_c   1.000
_cell.angle_alpha   90.00
_cell.angle_beta   90.00
_cell.angle_gamma   90.00
#
_symmetry.space_group_name_H-M   'P 1'
#
loop_
_entity.id
_entity.type
_entity.pdbx_description
1 polymer ?
#
loop_
_entity_poly.entity_id
_entity_poly.type
_entity_poly.pdbx_seq_one_letter_code
_entity_poly.pdbx_strand_id
1 'polypeptide(L)'
;MIYRQEYPRPELVRDLWLNLNGDWEFEFDFGKTGKSSGMINKEFSKVINVPFCPESELSGIGYKDFINACWYRKKVDIKKGDNAVILNFEACYYRTEVFVNGVSVGVHLGGYTNFSFDITDKVVDGENVIVVYVEADSRCDKQPSGKQSQRYESYGCYYTRSTGIWQTVWLEFVPKTYLKSVKLDSDIDNKILTAQMFFNARGEKTITLTAKFDGKEVGTKVFKTKADIATTQLKVSTLKLWSIENPNLYDLDITVESANGIDKIASYFGMRRVEMDTNGMRINGKYVYQRLVLDQGYYPDGIYTASSAEALKKDIEISQAVGFNGARLHEKVFERRFLYYADQMGYICWGEYPNWGYNHAAPWATDIYLREWMESVERDYNHPCIVGWCPTNETWDGPYRARQNEAFLESLYNETKRYDPYRPVIDTSGTDHVKTDIYDHHDYDQNVESFAGKYLEFGEDAPWGKGYRGQKNDKCIPYFMSEYGGIGWAVDGSGWGYGKGPKSIEELCERYCGLTSVLLKNPKICALCYTQLYDVEQEQNGLYTYSREPKFSEEIMAKMKKAMTAKAEIEKMK
;
A
#
# COMPACT_ATOMS: atom_id res chain seq x y z
N MET A 1 14.20 -18.24 -15.27
CA MET A 1 14.11 -17.23 -14.18
C MET A 1 13.09 -16.18 -14.59
N ILE A 2 12.27 -15.72 -13.65
CA ILE A 2 11.25 -14.68 -13.88
C ILE A 2 11.90 -13.33 -13.57
N TYR A 3 11.79 -12.37 -14.48
CA TYR A 3 12.34 -11.02 -14.30
C TYR A 3 11.22 -9.98 -14.43
N ARG A 4 11.04 -9.14 -13.41
CA ARG A 4 10.09 -8.01 -13.43
C ARG A 4 10.61 -6.91 -14.36
N GLN A 5 9.93 -6.69 -15.49
CA GLN A 5 10.38 -5.78 -16.55
C GLN A 5 9.58 -4.47 -16.63
N GLU A 6 8.51 -4.33 -15.85
CA GLU A 6 7.59 -3.21 -15.97
C GLU A 6 8.12 -1.95 -15.28
N TYR A 7 7.88 -0.78 -15.87
CA TYR A 7 8.29 0.50 -15.28
C TYR A 7 7.53 0.79 -13.98
N PRO A 8 8.16 1.02 -12.82
CA PRO A 8 7.48 0.94 -11.53
C PRO A 8 6.61 2.16 -11.16
N ARG A 9 6.63 3.25 -11.94
CA ARG A 9 5.96 4.53 -11.60
C ARG A 9 4.84 4.95 -12.56
N PRO A 10 3.64 4.34 -12.48
CA PRO A 10 2.52 4.67 -13.38
C PRO A 10 2.08 6.14 -13.37
N GLU A 11 2.31 6.88 -12.28
CA GLU A 11 1.92 8.30 -12.16
C GLU A 11 2.98 9.27 -12.69
N LEU A 12 4.19 8.79 -13.02
CA LEU A 12 5.32 9.62 -13.43
C LEU A 12 6.18 8.87 -14.45
N VAL A 13 5.58 8.55 -15.59
CA VAL A 13 6.19 7.74 -16.66
C VAL A 13 7.12 8.57 -17.53
N ARG A 14 8.34 8.05 -17.71
CA ARG A 14 9.35 8.58 -18.62
C ARG A 14 9.83 7.50 -19.58
N ASP A 15 10.15 7.88 -20.81
CA ASP A 15 10.65 6.94 -21.82
C ASP A 15 12.11 6.54 -21.59
N LEU A 16 12.93 7.44 -21.05
CA LEU A 16 14.36 7.23 -20.89
C LEU A 16 14.71 6.71 -19.49
N TRP A 17 14.66 5.39 -19.36
CA TRP A 17 14.94 4.68 -18.11
C TRP A 17 15.66 3.36 -18.40
N LEU A 18 16.26 2.78 -17.36
CA LEU A 18 16.90 1.47 -17.41
C LEU A 18 16.46 0.63 -16.21
N ASN A 19 15.84 -0.51 -16.49
CA ASN A 19 15.50 -1.48 -15.46
C ASN A 19 16.78 -2.14 -14.90
N LEU A 20 16.93 -2.16 -13.58
CA LEU A 20 18.06 -2.82 -12.91
C LEU A 20 17.67 -4.15 -12.23
N ASN A 21 16.43 -4.61 -12.35
CA ASN A 21 16.01 -5.94 -11.92
C ASN A 21 16.79 -7.05 -12.63
N GLY A 22 16.60 -8.28 -12.15
CA GLY A 22 17.33 -9.46 -12.59
C GLY A 22 18.55 -9.73 -11.72
N ASP A 23 19.56 -10.34 -12.32
CA ASP A 23 20.70 -10.86 -11.57
C ASP A 23 21.58 -9.73 -11.00
N TRP A 24 21.87 -9.83 -9.71
CA TRP A 24 22.86 -9.06 -8.97
C TRP A 24 23.82 -10.03 -8.27
N GLU A 25 25.08 -9.65 -8.15
CA GLU A 25 26.00 -10.31 -7.22
C GLU A 25 25.51 -10.06 -5.78
N PHE A 26 25.60 -11.07 -4.91
CA PHE A 26 25.06 -11.01 -3.56
C PHE A 26 25.96 -11.68 -2.52
N GLU A 27 25.99 -11.14 -1.31
CA GLU A 27 26.65 -11.76 -0.16
C GLU A 27 25.94 -11.43 1.16
N PHE A 28 25.92 -12.40 2.08
CA PHE A 28 25.44 -12.17 3.44
C PHE A 28 26.52 -11.49 4.30
N ASP A 29 26.09 -10.65 5.25
CA ASP A 29 26.98 -10.03 6.24
C ASP A 29 26.34 -10.12 7.63
N PHE A 30 26.11 -11.34 8.10
CA PHE A 30 25.43 -11.61 9.38
C PHE A 30 26.06 -10.90 10.58
N GLY A 31 27.38 -10.66 10.53
CA GLY A 31 28.14 -9.98 11.58
C GLY A 31 28.21 -8.45 11.43
N LYS A 32 27.67 -7.87 10.35
CA LYS A 32 27.77 -6.44 10.02
C LYS A 32 29.22 -5.91 9.97
N THR A 33 30.13 -6.73 9.44
CA THR A 33 31.58 -6.44 9.37
C THR A 33 32.05 -6.11 7.96
N GLY A 34 31.17 -6.20 6.97
CA GLY A 34 31.47 -6.02 5.55
C GLY A 34 32.07 -4.65 5.23
N LYS A 35 31.57 -3.58 5.87
CA LYS A 35 32.11 -2.23 5.73
C LYS A 35 33.57 -2.16 6.17
N SER A 36 33.87 -2.65 7.38
CA SER A 36 35.23 -2.65 7.93
C SER A 36 36.18 -3.58 7.16
N SER A 37 35.68 -4.65 6.57
CA SER A 37 36.46 -5.61 5.79
C SER A 37 36.57 -5.28 4.30
N GLY A 38 36.07 -4.10 3.89
CA GLY A 38 36.20 -3.57 2.53
C GLY A 38 35.29 -4.21 1.49
N MET A 39 34.13 -4.76 1.87
CA MET A 39 33.19 -5.40 0.93
C MET A 39 32.67 -4.47 -0.18
N ILE A 40 32.71 -3.15 0.03
CA ILE A 40 32.32 -2.14 -0.97
C ILE A 40 33.05 -2.34 -2.32
N ASN A 41 34.32 -2.80 -2.27
CA ASN A 41 35.16 -2.96 -3.46
C ASN A 41 35.36 -4.43 -3.87
N LYS A 42 34.58 -5.36 -3.31
CA LYS A 42 34.70 -6.79 -3.60
C LYS A 42 33.61 -7.24 -4.58
N GLU A 43 33.94 -8.25 -5.37
CA GLU A 43 32.94 -9.01 -6.12
C GLU A 43 32.32 -10.07 -5.20
N PHE A 44 31.06 -10.40 -5.43
CA PHE A 44 30.34 -11.37 -4.60
C PHE A 44 30.07 -12.68 -5.34
N SER A 45 30.00 -13.76 -4.57
CA SER A 45 29.97 -15.12 -5.12
C SER A 45 28.56 -15.62 -5.45
N LYS A 46 27.54 -15.13 -4.73
CA LYS A 46 26.15 -15.53 -4.96
C LYS A 46 25.52 -14.63 -6.01
N VAL A 47 24.44 -15.12 -6.60
CA VAL A 47 23.59 -14.36 -7.50
C VAL A 47 22.20 -14.31 -6.91
N ILE A 48 21.62 -13.12 -6.84
CA ILE A 48 20.24 -12.90 -6.42
C ILE A 48 19.45 -12.23 -7.54
N ASN A 49 18.22 -12.68 -7.75
CA ASN A 49 17.28 -12.09 -8.69
C ASN A 49 16.48 -10.97 -8.01
N VAL A 50 16.88 -9.72 -8.25
CA VAL A 50 16.16 -8.51 -7.81
C VAL A 50 14.89 -8.32 -8.66
N PRO A 51 13.73 -7.99 -8.08
CA PRO A 51 13.56 -7.44 -6.73
C PRO A 51 12.97 -8.43 -5.74
N PHE A 52 13.30 -9.72 -5.81
CA PHE A 52 12.85 -10.68 -4.81
C PHE A 52 13.82 -10.68 -3.62
N CYS A 53 13.27 -10.62 -2.40
CA CYS A 53 14.07 -10.65 -1.18
C CYS A 53 14.85 -11.98 -1.02
N PRO A 54 15.98 -12.02 -0.30
CA PRO A 54 16.78 -13.24 -0.17
C PRO A 54 16.03 -14.42 0.48
N GLU A 55 14.98 -14.16 1.25
CA GLU A 55 14.09 -15.18 1.81
C GLU A 55 13.22 -15.87 0.76
N SER A 56 12.91 -15.19 -0.36
CA SER A 56 12.00 -15.67 -1.40
C SER A 56 12.69 -16.72 -2.29
N GLU A 57 11.91 -17.70 -2.74
CA GLU A 57 12.38 -18.71 -3.70
C GLU A 57 12.66 -18.10 -5.09
N LEU A 58 11.85 -17.12 -5.51
CA LEU A 58 12.03 -16.40 -6.78
C LEU A 58 13.33 -15.58 -6.85
N SER A 59 13.95 -15.28 -5.70
CA SER A 59 15.27 -14.64 -5.62
C SER A 59 16.42 -15.56 -6.05
N GLY A 60 16.19 -16.88 -6.05
CA GLY A 60 17.24 -17.88 -6.22
C GLY A 60 18.07 -18.17 -4.96
N ILE A 61 17.81 -17.47 -3.84
CA ILE A 61 18.52 -17.65 -2.56
C ILE A 61 17.72 -18.52 -1.58
N GLY A 62 16.45 -18.19 -1.31
CA GLY A 62 15.57 -18.97 -0.43
C GLY A 62 16.03 -19.10 1.03
N TYR A 63 16.80 -18.14 1.55
CA TYR A 63 17.39 -18.20 2.89
C TYR A 63 16.44 -17.60 3.93
N LYS A 64 15.70 -18.46 4.64
CA LYS A 64 14.66 -18.07 5.61
C LYS A 64 15.13 -17.98 7.07
N ASP A 65 16.42 -17.79 7.34
CA ASP A 65 16.91 -17.41 8.69
C ASP A 65 17.11 -15.88 8.77
N PHE A 66 17.46 -15.36 9.95
CA PHE A 66 17.66 -13.92 10.18
C PHE A 66 18.85 -13.36 9.40
N ILE A 67 18.60 -12.30 8.62
CA ILE A 67 19.62 -11.60 7.83
C ILE A 67 19.87 -10.22 8.45
N ASN A 68 20.90 -10.12 9.30
CA ASN A 68 21.25 -8.86 9.98
C ASN A 68 21.78 -7.78 9.02
N ALA A 69 22.51 -8.21 7.99
CA ALA A 69 22.92 -7.37 6.87
C ALA A 69 23.23 -8.21 5.63
N CYS A 70 23.15 -7.58 4.46
CA CYS A 70 23.53 -8.17 3.19
C CYS A 70 24.02 -7.11 2.21
N TRP A 71 24.68 -7.58 1.15
CA TRP A 71 25.30 -6.77 0.11
C TRP A 71 24.79 -7.21 -1.25
N TYR A 72 24.51 -6.23 -2.12
CA TYR A 72 24.18 -6.42 -3.52
C TYR A 72 25.20 -5.67 -4.36
N ARG A 73 25.59 -6.21 -5.52
CA ARG A 73 26.45 -5.52 -6.49
C ARG A 73 25.97 -5.75 -7.91
N LYS A 74 25.92 -4.69 -8.70
CA LYS A 74 25.56 -4.74 -10.13
C LYS A 74 26.53 -3.91 -10.95
N LYS A 75 27.04 -4.51 -12.04
CA LYS A 75 27.68 -3.78 -13.14
C LYS A 75 26.62 -3.32 -14.12
N VAL A 76 26.69 -2.06 -14.55
CA VAL A 76 25.72 -1.46 -15.46
C VAL A 76 26.42 -0.57 -16.47
N ASP A 77 26.09 -0.72 -17.75
CA ASP A 77 26.52 0.20 -18.80
C ASP A 77 25.57 1.40 -18.83
N ILE A 78 26.10 2.59 -18.55
CA ILE A 78 25.34 3.84 -18.48
C ILE A 78 25.78 4.74 -19.63
N LYS A 79 24.82 5.27 -20.39
CA LYS A 79 25.04 6.32 -21.39
C LYS A 79 24.26 7.54 -20.96
N LYS A 80 24.87 8.38 -20.11
CA LYS A 80 24.17 9.52 -19.50
C LYS A 80 24.11 10.72 -20.44
N GLY A 81 25.14 10.92 -21.27
CA GLY A 81 25.28 12.15 -22.06
C GLY A 81 25.16 13.40 -21.19
N ASP A 82 24.26 14.31 -21.58
CA ASP A 82 23.97 15.55 -20.84
C ASP A 82 22.88 15.41 -19.76
N ASN A 83 22.26 14.23 -19.64
CA ASN A 83 21.21 13.99 -18.65
C ASN A 83 21.79 13.83 -17.24
N ALA A 84 20.98 14.22 -16.26
CA ALA A 84 21.11 13.75 -14.90
C ALA A 84 20.66 12.29 -14.80
N VAL A 85 21.29 11.52 -13.91
CA VAL A 85 21.01 10.09 -13.70
C VAL A 85 20.50 9.92 -12.27
N ILE A 86 19.24 9.50 -12.17
CA ILE A 86 18.57 9.26 -10.89
C ILE A 86 18.46 7.76 -10.70
N LEU A 87 19.07 7.24 -9.63
CA LEU A 87 18.91 5.86 -9.20
C LEU A 87 17.74 5.78 -8.23
N ASN A 88 16.79 4.90 -8.51
CA ASN A 88 15.56 4.77 -7.76
C ASN A 88 15.37 3.35 -7.23
N PHE A 89 14.80 3.27 -6.03
CA PHE A 89 14.36 2.05 -5.38
C PHE A 89 12.89 2.20 -5.05
N GLU A 90 12.08 1.19 -5.38
CA GLU A 90 10.66 1.21 -5.08
C GLU A 90 10.42 0.86 -3.60
N ALA A 91 11.20 -0.08 -3.04
CA ALA A 91 11.28 -0.37 -1.61
C ALA A 91 12.51 -1.26 -1.29
N CYS A 92 13.12 -1.07 -0.11
CA CYS A 92 14.22 -1.90 0.37
C CYS A 92 14.23 -1.96 1.91
N TYR A 93 14.02 -3.15 2.50
CA TYR A 93 13.89 -3.35 3.94
C TYR A 93 15.27 -3.62 4.60
N TYR A 94 15.86 -2.76 5.41
CA TYR A 94 15.32 -1.52 5.96
C TYR A 94 16.30 -0.35 5.87
N ARG A 95 17.46 -0.39 6.54
CA ARG A 95 18.47 0.66 6.41
C ARG A 95 19.30 0.38 5.16
N THR A 96 19.13 1.20 4.13
CA THR A 96 19.76 0.98 2.83
C THR A 96 20.80 2.07 2.55
N GLU A 97 22.04 1.68 2.30
CA GLU A 97 23.11 2.57 1.86
C GLU A 97 23.61 2.17 0.49
N VAL A 98 23.77 3.15 -0.39
CA VAL A 98 24.11 2.91 -1.80
C VAL A 98 25.45 3.53 -2.12
N PHE A 99 26.26 2.81 -2.88
CA PHE A 99 27.55 3.23 -3.37
C PHE A 99 27.56 3.13 -4.89
N VAL A 100 28.09 4.15 -5.56
CA VAL A 100 28.33 4.15 -7.01
C VAL A 100 29.81 4.37 -7.23
N ASN A 101 30.45 3.46 -7.95
CA ASN A 101 31.90 3.47 -8.21
C ASN A 101 32.73 3.66 -6.92
N GLY A 102 32.33 2.98 -5.85
CA GLY A 102 32.99 3.00 -4.54
C GLY A 102 32.66 4.21 -3.66
N VAL A 103 31.83 5.15 -4.11
CA VAL A 103 31.46 6.37 -3.37
C VAL A 103 30.03 6.26 -2.85
N SER A 104 29.83 6.46 -1.54
CA SER A 104 28.49 6.50 -0.94
C SER A 104 27.68 7.67 -1.51
N VAL A 105 26.46 7.39 -1.97
CA VAL A 105 25.55 8.39 -2.55
C VAL A 105 24.38 8.75 -1.63
N GLY A 106 24.22 8.01 -0.53
CA GLY A 106 23.25 8.31 0.51
C GLY A 106 22.74 7.08 1.26
N VAL A 107 21.89 7.36 2.25
CA VAL A 107 21.26 6.36 3.13
C VAL A 107 19.76 6.63 3.17
N HIS A 108 18.96 5.56 3.07
CA HIS A 108 17.53 5.57 3.35
C HIS A 108 17.21 4.77 4.62
N LEU A 109 16.24 5.24 5.40
CA LEU A 109 15.69 4.57 6.59
C LEU A 109 14.18 4.44 6.42
N GLY A 110 13.73 3.22 6.15
CA GLY A 110 12.36 2.93 5.79
C GLY A 110 12.33 1.71 4.87
N GLY A 111 11.36 0.82 5.08
CA GLY A 111 11.34 -0.47 4.39
C GLY A 111 10.32 -0.62 3.28
N TYR A 112 9.37 0.30 3.15
CA TYR A 112 8.13 0.09 2.41
C TYR A 112 7.80 1.18 1.37
N THR A 113 8.59 2.24 1.34
CA THR A 113 8.42 3.43 0.51
C THR A 113 9.59 3.59 -0.45
N ASN A 114 9.36 4.35 -1.52
CA ASN A 114 10.36 4.58 -2.54
C ASN A 114 11.34 5.68 -2.14
N PHE A 115 12.56 5.58 -2.65
CA PHE A 115 13.58 6.61 -2.48
C PHE A 115 14.51 6.69 -3.69
N SER A 116 15.18 7.82 -3.84
CA SER A 116 16.01 8.11 -5.01
C SER A 116 17.29 8.84 -4.64
N PHE A 117 18.36 8.59 -5.40
CA PHE A 117 19.62 9.32 -5.31
C PHE A 117 19.98 9.92 -6.68
N ASP A 118 20.37 11.19 -6.68
CA ASP A 118 21.03 11.79 -7.84
C ASP A 118 22.49 11.29 -7.87
N ILE A 119 22.80 10.45 -8.86
CA ILE A 119 24.12 9.82 -9.00
C ILE A 119 24.90 10.42 -10.18
N THR A 120 24.43 11.54 -10.74
CA THR A 120 24.96 12.15 -11.97
C THR A 120 26.47 12.37 -11.92
N ASP A 121 26.97 12.88 -10.79
CA ASP A 121 28.40 13.20 -10.60
C ASP A 121 29.24 11.98 -10.17
N LYS A 122 28.61 10.81 -10.01
CA LYS A 122 29.25 9.57 -9.56
C LYS A 122 29.34 8.52 -10.65
N VAL A 123 28.57 8.69 -11.72
CA VAL A 123 28.60 7.82 -12.90
C VAL A 123 29.47 8.38 -14.01
N VAL A 124 30.01 7.48 -14.83
CA VAL A 124 30.70 7.79 -16.09
C VAL A 124 29.93 7.18 -17.26
N ASP A 125 30.16 7.66 -18.48
CA ASP A 125 29.69 6.92 -19.67
C ASP A 125 30.47 5.60 -19.79
N GLY A 126 29.76 4.49 -19.98
CA GLY A 126 30.30 3.13 -20.00
C GLY A 126 29.95 2.34 -18.74
N GLU A 127 30.82 1.40 -18.35
CA GLU A 127 30.60 0.53 -17.19
C GLU A 127 30.69 1.32 -15.87
N ASN A 128 29.70 1.09 -15.01
CA ASN A 128 29.64 1.57 -13.64
C ASN A 128 29.31 0.42 -12.69
N VAL A 129 29.70 0.55 -11.43
CA VAL A 129 29.39 -0.42 -10.38
C VAL A 129 28.50 0.22 -9.34
N ILE A 130 27.33 -0.38 -9.12
CA ILE A 130 26.41 -0.05 -8.03
C ILE A 130 26.56 -1.12 -6.94
N VAL A 131 26.78 -0.70 -5.71
CA VAL A 131 26.79 -1.57 -4.52
C VAL A 131 25.74 -1.08 -3.54
N VAL A 132 24.95 -2.00 -2.99
CA VAL A 132 23.92 -1.69 -1.99
C VAL A 132 24.23 -2.49 -0.75
N TYR A 133 24.34 -1.81 0.38
CA TYR A 133 24.46 -2.40 1.70
C TYR A 133 23.15 -2.21 2.45
N VAL A 134 22.59 -3.30 2.96
CA VAL A 134 21.34 -3.27 3.71
C VAL A 134 21.57 -3.82 5.10
N GLU A 135 21.11 -3.09 6.12
CA GLU A 135 20.92 -3.61 7.47
C GLU A 135 19.43 -3.73 7.78
N ALA A 136 19.04 -4.87 8.36
CA ALA A 136 17.70 -5.11 8.84
C ALA A 136 17.78 -5.95 10.12
N ASP A 137 16.78 -5.80 10.99
CA ASP A 137 16.58 -6.69 12.13
C ASP A 137 15.09 -6.78 12.41
N SER A 138 14.45 -7.85 11.95
CA SER A 138 13.01 -8.07 12.14
C SER A 138 12.59 -8.25 13.59
N ARG A 139 13.56 -8.41 14.52
CA ARG A 139 13.30 -8.47 15.97
C ARG A 139 13.53 -7.13 16.67
N CYS A 140 13.99 -6.12 15.94
CA CYS A 140 14.20 -4.79 16.48
C CYS A 140 12.87 -4.06 16.55
N ASP A 141 12.46 -3.70 17.77
CA ASP A 141 11.21 -2.98 18.06
C ASP A 141 11.20 -1.51 17.56
N LYS A 142 12.28 -1.08 16.89
CA LYS A 142 12.40 0.22 16.22
C LYS A 142 12.17 0.15 14.71
N GLN A 143 12.00 -1.04 14.15
CA GLN A 143 11.74 -1.25 12.73
C GLN A 143 10.30 -1.73 12.57
N PRO A 144 9.42 -0.94 11.94
CA PRO A 144 8.07 -1.40 11.59
C PRO A 144 8.17 -2.65 10.73
N SER A 145 7.76 -3.81 11.23
CA SER A 145 7.93 -5.09 10.52
C SER A 145 6.63 -5.63 9.95
N GLY A 146 5.48 -5.12 10.39
CA GLY A 146 4.17 -5.64 10.02
C GLY A 146 4.06 -7.09 10.49
N LYS A 147 3.47 -7.92 9.64
CA LYS A 147 3.28 -9.36 9.90
C LYS A 147 4.51 -10.22 9.61
N GLN A 148 5.72 -9.66 9.58
CA GLN A 148 6.94 -10.47 9.47
C GLN A 148 7.27 -11.17 10.80
N SER A 149 7.58 -12.47 10.75
CA SER A 149 7.88 -13.27 11.94
C SER A 149 9.14 -12.79 12.68
N GLN A 150 9.00 -12.68 14.00
CA GLN A 150 10.11 -12.44 14.93
C GLN A 150 10.74 -13.75 15.43
N ARG A 151 10.20 -14.91 15.03
CA ARG A 151 10.70 -16.26 15.32
C ARG A 151 11.35 -16.86 14.08
N TYR A 152 12.01 -17.99 14.27
CA TYR A 152 12.58 -18.75 13.15
C TYR A 152 11.48 -19.19 12.17
N GLU A 153 10.43 -19.84 12.68
CA GLU A 153 9.24 -20.19 11.89
C GLU A 153 8.15 -19.13 11.99
N SER A 154 7.25 -19.14 11.02
CA SER A 154 5.99 -18.41 11.06
C SER A 154 5.08 -18.92 12.17
N TYR A 155 4.27 -18.04 12.76
CA TYR A 155 3.37 -18.38 13.87
C TYR A 155 2.22 -17.38 13.97
N GLY A 156 1.03 -17.86 14.40
CA GLY A 156 -0.14 -17.00 14.46
C GLY A 156 -0.39 -16.32 13.11
N CYS A 157 -0.56 -15.00 13.10
CA CYS A 157 -0.65 -14.17 11.89
C CYS A 157 0.69 -13.47 11.55
N TYR A 158 1.83 -14.01 11.99
CA TYR A 158 3.15 -13.58 11.54
C TYR A 158 3.74 -14.60 10.56
N TYR A 159 4.15 -14.14 9.39
CA TYR A 159 4.55 -14.95 8.22
C TYR A 159 6.04 -14.78 7.90
N THR A 160 6.50 -15.38 6.80
CA THR A 160 7.90 -15.26 6.36
C THR A 160 8.32 -13.79 6.24
N ARG A 161 9.55 -13.50 6.67
CA ARG A 161 10.15 -12.16 6.65
C ARG A 161 10.59 -11.76 5.23
N SER A 162 10.83 -10.48 5.02
CA SER A 162 11.38 -9.93 3.78
C SER A 162 12.48 -8.91 4.10
N THR A 163 13.72 -9.23 3.75
CA THR A 163 14.89 -8.36 3.93
C THR A 163 15.41 -7.86 2.60
N GLY A 164 16.05 -6.69 2.58
CA GLY A 164 16.70 -6.16 1.41
C GLY A 164 15.73 -5.64 0.36
N ILE A 165 16.18 -5.70 -0.89
CA ILE A 165 15.45 -5.16 -2.03
C ILE A 165 14.28 -6.10 -2.32
N TRP A 166 13.05 -5.63 -2.11
CA TRP A 166 11.84 -6.41 -2.34
C TRP A 166 10.88 -5.76 -3.37
N GLN A 167 11.24 -4.59 -3.91
CA GLN A 167 10.58 -3.99 -5.07
C GLN A 167 11.61 -3.38 -6.04
N THR A 168 11.17 -3.03 -7.25
CA THR A 168 12.01 -2.71 -8.42
C THR A 168 13.11 -1.68 -8.14
N VAL A 169 14.26 -1.86 -8.80
CA VAL A 169 15.37 -0.88 -8.87
C VAL A 169 15.56 -0.44 -10.32
N TRP A 170 15.72 0.86 -10.57
CA TRP A 170 15.87 1.38 -11.93
C TRP A 170 16.62 2.72 -11.97
N LEU A 171 17.14 3.07 -13.14
CA LEU A 171 17.65 4.40 -13.45
C LEU A 171 16.62 5.19 -14.25
N GLU A 172 16.49 6.48 -13.96
CA GLU A 172 15.86 7.46 -14.85
C GLU A 172 16.93 8.44 -15.34
N PHE A 173 16.88 8.76 -16.63
CA PHE A 173 17.73 9.76 -17.25
C PHE A 173 16.90 10.99 -17.55
N VAL A 174 17.14 12.06 -16.81
CA VAL A 174 16.30 13.26 -16.81
C VAL A 174 17.12 14.49 -17.20
N PRO A 175 16.51 15.54 -17.76
CA PRO A 175 17.20 16.82 -17.93
C PRO A 175 17.67 17.39 -16.58
N LYS A 176 18.59 18.35 -16.59
CA LYS A 176 19.08 18.97 -15.34
C LYS A 176 17.99 19.69 -14.54
N THR A 177 16.89 20.08 -15.19
CA THR A 177 15.68 20.59 -14.55
C THR A 177 14.54 19.64 -14.85
N TYR A 178 14.03 18.97 -13.82
CA TYR A 178 13.05 17.90 -13.95
C TYR A 178 11.99 17.95 -12.84
N LEU A 179 10.86 17.31 -13.10
CA LEU A 179 9.76 17.15 -12.14
C LEU A 179 10.06 15.96 -11.20
N LYS A 180 10.12 16.20 -9.89
CA LYS A 180 10.33 15.15 -8.88
C LYS A 180 9.02 14.42 -8.56
N SER A 181 7.97 15.20 -8.32
CA SER A 181 6.63 14.71 -7.96
C SER A 181 5.56 15.74 -8.32
N VAL A 182 4.32 15.28 -8.38
CA VAL A 182 3.13 16.11 -8.56
C VAL A 182 2.05 15.62 -7.61
N LYS A 183 1.39 16.56 -6.94
CA LYS A 183 0.19 16.35 -6.14
C LYS A 183 -1.02 16.87 -6.92
N LEU A 184 -2.03 16.03 -7.09
CA LEU A 184 -3.20 16.26 -7.93
C LEU A 184 -4.48 16.27 -7.10
N ASP A 185 -5.20 17.40 -7.14
CA ASP A 185 -6.45 17.62 -6.41
C ASP A 185 -7.59 17.88 -7.40
N SER A 186 -8.64 17.06 -7.36
CA SER A 186 -9.80 17.21 -8.25
C SER A 186 -10.92 18.01 -7.60
N ASP A 187 -11.33 19.09 -8.27
CA ASP A 187 -12.54 19.86 -7.99
C ASP A 187 -13.59 19.56 -9.07
N ILE A 188 -14.51 18.66 -8.73
CA ILE A 188 -15.55 18.18 -9.65
C ILE A 188 -16.62 19.22 -9.94
N ASP A 189 -16.87 20.16 -9.02
CA ASP A 189 -17.93 21.17 -9.16
C ASP A 189 -17.51 22.25 -10.17
N ASN A 190 -16.22 22.60 -10.18
CA ASN A 190 -15.66 23.58 -11.12
C ASN A 190 -14.99 22.97 -12.35
N LYS A 191 -14.89 21.63 -12.42
CA LYS A 191 -14.18 20.87 -13.46
C LYS A 191 -12.69 21.26 -13.52
N ILE A 192 -12.07 21.39 -12.36
CA ILE A 192 -10.68 21.84 -12.21
C ILE A 192 -9.84 20.71 -11.61
N LEU A 193 -8.68 20.47 -12.21
CA LEU A 193 -7.57 19.75 -11.59
C LEU A 193 -6.57 20.79 -11.08
N THR A 194 -6.33 20.81 -9.77
CA THR A 194 -5.23 21.58 -9.19
C THR A 194 -3.99 20.69 -9.15
N ALA A 195 -2.90 21.15 -9.74
CA ALA A 195 -1.63 20.45 -9.76
C ALA A 195 -0.57 21.26 -9.00
N GLN A 196 -0.05 20.69 -7.91
CA GLN A 196 1.12 21.20 -7.21
C GLN A 196 2.34 20.37 -7.62
N MET A 197 3.28 21.00 -8.30
CA MET A 197 4.45 20.37 -8.88
C MET A 197 5.71 20.72 -8.10
N PHE A 198 6.54 19.71 -7.83
CA PHE A 198 7.80 19.83 -7.12
C PHE A 198 8.96 19.54 -8.07
N PHE A 199 9.83 20.51 -8.27
CA PHE A 199 10.96 20.43 -9.19
C PHE A 199 12.26 20.21 -8.41
N ASN A 200 13.27 19.68 -9.09
CA ASN A 200 14.58 19.49 -8.47
C ASN A 200 15.33 20.80 -8.17
N ALA A 201 15.05 21.86 -8.92
CA ALA A 201 15.75 23.14 -8.80
C ALA A 201 14.90 24.35 -9.22
N ARG A 202 15.30 25.53 -8.69
CA ARG A 202 14.85 26.84 -9.18
C ARG A 202 15.48 27.16 -10.53
N GLY A 203 14.81 28.01 -11.30
CA GLY A 203 15.26 28.38 -12.64
C GLY A 203 14.09 28.55 -13.60
N GLU A 204 14.33 29.29 -14.69
CA GLU A 204 13.33 29.55 -15.73
C GLU A 204 12.87 28.27 -16.41
N LYS A 205 11.56 28.03 -16.34
CA LYS A 205 10.91 26.90 -16.99
C LYS A 205 9.49 27.25 -17.43
N THR A 206 9.09 26.66 -18.56
CA THR A 206 7.73 26.67 -19.08
C THR A 206 7.12 25.29 -18.86
N ILE A 207 5.94 25.24 -18.26
CA ILE A 207 5.24 24.00 -17.95
C ILE A 207 3.99 23.94 -18.82
N THR A 208 3.77 22.80 -19.46
CA THR A 208 2.56 22.49 -20.21
C THR A 208 1.90 21.25 -19.58
N LEU A 209 0.65 21.39 -19.15
CA LEU A 209 -0.22 20.30 -18.73
C LEU A 209 -1.30 20.09 -19.78
N THR A 210 -1.44 18.86 -20.29
CA THR A 210 -2.46 18.50 -21.27
C THR A 210 -3.25 17.31 -20.74
N ALA A 211 -4.53 17.51 -20.43
CA ALA A 211 -5.43 16.43 -20.04
C ALA A 211 -6.14 15.85 -21.26
N LYS A 212 -6.22 14.53 -21.34
CA LYS A 212 -6.95 13.80 -22.38
C LYS A 212 -7.96 12.83 -21.76
N PHE A 213 -9.07 12.64 -22.45
CA PHE A 213 -10.06 11.61 -22.14
C PHE A 213 -10.43 10.87 -23.42
N ASP A 214 -10.37 9.54 -23.41
CA ASP A 214 -10.52 8.68 -24.60
C ASP A 214 -9.63 9.15 -25.77
N GLY A 215 -8.38 9.50 -25.48
CA GLY A 215 -7.40 9.98 -26.47
C GLY A 215 -7.64 11.40 -27.02
N LYS A 216 -8.69 12.10 -26.57
CA LYS A 216 -9.00 13.47 -27.00
C LYS A 216 -8.56 14.48 -25.95
N GLU A 217 -7.90 15.55 -26.38
CA GLU A 217 -7.58 16.68 -25.50
C GLU A 217 -8.87 17.31 -24.96
N VAL A 218 -8.94 17.43 -23.63
CA VAL A 218 -10.07 18.04 -22.91
C VAL A 218 -9.67 19.27 -22.11
N GLY A 219 -8.38 19.56 -21.98
CA GLY A 219 -7.89 20.79 -21.38
C GLY A 219 -6.38 20.92 -21.49
N THR A 220 -5.90 22.16 -21.65
CA THR A 220 -4.48 22.49 -21.66
C THR A 220 -4.20 23.70 -20.79
N LYS A 221 -3.07 23.68 -20.07
CA LYS A 221 -2.57 24.81 -19.28
C LYS A 221 -1.08 24.99 -19.52
N VAL A 222 -0.70 26.20 -19.96
CA VAL A 222 0.70 26.61 -20.10
C VAL A 222 0.99 27.74 -19.13
N PHE A 223 2.11 27.67 -18.41
CA PHE A 223 2.57 28.77 -17.56
C PHE A 223 4.09 28.74 -17.38
N LYS A 224 4.66 29.86 -16.92
CA LYS A 224 6.09 29.98 -16.62
C LYS A 224 6.31 30.14 -15.12
N THR A 225 7.41 29.61 -14.61
CA THR A 225 7.81 29.81 -13.21
C THR A 225 9.34 29.79 -13.09
N LYS A 226 9.83 30.34 -11.98
CA LYS A 226 11.22 30.20 -11.52
C LYS A 226 11.34 29.37 -10.24
N ALA A 227 10.22 29.07 -9.59
CA ALA A 227 10.18 28.38 -8.31
C ALA A 227 10.50 26.89 -8.42
N ASP A 228 10.92 26.31 -7.31
CA ASP A 228 11.07 24.87 -7.08
C ASP A 228 9.73 24.18 -6.76
N ILE A 229 8.72 24.96 -6.33
CA ILE A 229 7.33 24.51 -6.17
C ILE A 229 6.42 25.43 -6.97
N ALA A 230 5.51 24.87 -7.77
CA ALA A 230 4.50 25.65 -8.49
C ALA A 230 3.13 24.99 -8.42
N THR A 231 2.10 25.79 -8.17
CA THR A 231 0.71 25.35 -8.19
C THR A 231 -0.02 25.99 -9.36
N THR A 232 -0.81 25.20 -10.08
CA THR A 232 -1.65 25.68 -11.17
C THR A 232 -2.98 24.96 -11.19
N GLN A 233 -3.93 25.51 -11.94
CA GLN A 233 -5.25 24.92 -12.17
C GLN A 233 -5.44 24.67 -13.66
N LEU A 234 -5.82 23.43 -13.97
CA LEU A 234 -6.18 22.96 -15.30
C LEU A 234 -7.69 22.72 -15.34
N LYS A 235 -8.40 23.44 -16.20
CA LYS A 235 -9.83 23.23 -16.40
C LYS A 235 -10.06 22.18 -17.48
N VAL A 236 -10.91 21.19 -17.22
CA VAL A 236 -11.35 20.21 -18.22
C VAL A 236 -12.71 20.59 -18.80
N SER A 237 -12.84 20.50 -20.12
CA SER A 237 -14.07 20.77 -20.86
C SER A 237 -15.12 19.67 -20.69
N THR A 238 -14.66 18.42 -20.54
CA THR A 238 -15.49 17.23 -20.37
C THR A 238 -15.28 16.66 -18.96
N LEU A 239 -16.37 16.50 -18.20
CA LEU A 239 -16.35 15.89 -16.88
C LEU A 239 -16.88 14.45 -16.94
N LYS A 240 -16.03 13.50 -16.57
CA LYS A 240 -16.29 12.07 -16.43
C LYS A 240 -15.74 11.68 -15.08
N LEU A 241 -16.64 11.30 -14.17
CA LEU A 241 -16.27 11.05 -12.80
C LEU A 241 -15.71 9.65 -12.65
N TRP A 242 -14.66 9.51 -11.86
CA TRP A 242 -14.19 8.21 -11.38
C TRP A 242 -15.14 7.71 -10.30
N SER A 243 -15.49 6.43 -10.37
CA SER A 243 -16.30 5.69 -9.39
C SER A 243 -15.98 4.20 -9.52
N ILE A 244 -16.44 3.39 -8.57
CA ILE A 244 -16.30 1.93 -8.61
C ILE A 244 -16.89 1.36 -9.91
N GLU A 245 -18.09 1.81 -10.29
CA GLU A 245 -18.79 1.29 -11.48
C GLU A 245 -18.28 1.90 -12.79
N ASN A 246 -17.72 3.10 -12.73
CA ASN A 246 -17.19 3.82 -13.89
C ASN A 246 -15.83 4.42 -13.51
N PRO A 247 -14.74 3.63 -13.58
CA PRO A 247 -13.39 4.07 -13.23
C PRO A 247 -12.79 4.95 -14.35
N ASN A 248 -13.45 6.07 -14.66
CA ASN A 248 -13.01 7.00 -15.68
C ASN A 248 -11.70 7.68 -15.25
N LEU A 249 -10.64 7.50 -16.03
CA LEU A 249 -9.34 8.13 -15.83
C LEU A 249 -9.01 9.03 -17.02
N TYR A 250 -8.31 10.11 -16.74
CA TYR A 250 -7.78 11.04 -17.73
C TYR A 250 -6.28 10.82 -17.85
N ASP A 251 -5.75 10.79 -19.07
CA ASP A 251 -4.31 10.90 -19.28
C ASP A 251 -3.90 12.36 -19.00
N LEU A 252 -2.73 12.55 -18.40
CA LEU A 252 -2.13 13.85 -18.14
C LEU A 252 -0.69 13.86 -18.67
N ASP A 253 -0.49 14.55 -19.79
CA ASP A 253 0.85 14.82 -20.30
C ASP A 253 1.40 16.07 -19.62
N ILE A 254 2.56 15.95 -18.97
CA ILE A 254 3.27 17.06 -18.32
C ILE A 254 4.59 17.26 -19.06
N THR A 255 4.81 18.48 -19.57
CA THR A 255 6.08 18.87 -20.18
C THR A 255 6.71 20.00 -19.39
N VAL A 256 7.98 19.86 -19.02
CA VAL A 256 8.79 20.89 -18.35
C VAL A 256 9.92 21.29 -19.29
N GLU A 257 9.81 22.48 -19.88
CA GLU A 257 10.82 23.03 -20.79
C GLU A 257 11.70 24.03 -20.05
N SER A 258 13.02 23.85 -20.11
CA SER A 258 14.00 24.76 -19.54
C SER A 258 15.17 24.98 -20.51
N ALA A 259 16.08 25.87 -20.18
CA ALA A 259 17.34 26.03 -20.93
C ALA A 259 18.19 24.75 -20.97
N ASN A 260 17.97 23.81 -20.04
CA ASN A 260 18.75 22.58 -19.88
C ASN A 260 18.07 21.34 -20.46
N GLY A 261 17.00 21.50 -21.24
CA GLY A 261 16.27 20.40 -21.88
C GLY A 261 14.79 20.35 -21.54
N ILE A 262 14.14 19.28 -22.00
CA ILE A 262 12.69 19.06 -21.91
C ILE A 262 12.44 17.75 -21.17
N ASP A 263 11.75 17.82 -20.03
CA ASP A 263 11.28 16.65 -19.29
C ASP A 263 9.83 16.36 -19.70
N LYS A 264 9.57 15.15 -20.20
CA LYS A 264 8.24 14.70 -20.64
C LYS A 264 7.78 13.58 -19.72
N ILE A 265 6.62 13.77 -19.12
CA ILE A 265 6.03 12.85 -18.17
C ILE A 265 4.63 12.50 -18.64
N ALA A 266 4.32 11.21 -18.73
CA ALA A 266 2.94 10.73 -18.79
C ALA A 266 2.46 10.38 -17.37
N SER A 267 1.29 10.88 -17.02
CA SER A 267 0.61 10.67 -15.75
C SER A 267 -0.88 10.44 -16.01
N TYR A 268 -1.67 10.25 -14.96
CA TYR A 268 -3.12 10.12 -15.05
C TYR A 268 -3.80 10.66 -13.78
N PHE A 269 -5.10 10.91 -13.87
CA PHE A 269 -5.90 11.30 -12.70
C PHE A 269 -7.36 10.86 -12.86
N GLY A 270 -8.04 10.67 -11.72
CA GLY A 270 -9.48 10.48 -11.65
C GLY A 270 -10.17 11.73 -11.11
N MET A 271 -11.22 12.20 -11.78
CA MET A 271 -12.06 13.27 -11.23
C MET A 271 -13.08 12.67 -10.27
N ARG A 272 -12.93 12.88 -8.96
CA ARG A 272 -13.92 12.42 -7.97
C ARG A 272 -13.95 13.27 -6.72
N ARG A 273 -15.00 13.09 -5.92
CA ARG A 273 -15.06 13.61 -4.56
C ARG A 273 -15.37 12.48 -3.59
N VAL A 274 -14.58 12.37 -2.52
CA VAL A 274 -14.87 11.52 -1.36
C VAL A 274 -15.40 12.43 -0.27
N GLU A 275 -16.51 12.02 0.33
CA GLU A 275 -17.18 12.73 1.42
C GLU A 275 -17.54 11.72 2.50
N MET A 276 -17.60 12.16 3.74
CA MET A 276 -18.02 11.34 4.88
C MET A 276 -19.06 12.13 5.67
N ASP A 277 -20.13 11.45 6.08
CA ASP A 277 -21.08 11.96 7.07
C ASP A 277 -21.32 10.93 8.18
N THR A 278 -22.30 11.18 9.05
CA THR A 278 -22.60 10.34 10.20
C THR A 278 -23.12 8.94 9.81
N ASN A 279 -23.58 8.75 8.57
CA ASN A 279 -24.05 7.45 8.08
C ASN A 279 -22.91 6.69 7.40
N GLY A 280 -22.08 7.37 6.62
CA GLY A 280 -20.97 6.71 5.93
C GLY A 280 -20.38 7.50 4.78
N MET A 281 -19.61 6.78 3.97
CA MET A 281 -18.85 7.37 2.87
C MET A 281 -19.73 7.59 1.63
N ARG A 282 -19.54 8.72 0.98
CA ARG A 282 -20.07 9.01 -0.35
C ARG A 282 -18.95 9.23 -1.36
N ILE A 283 -19.10 8.65 -2.54
CA ILE A 283 -18.27 8.97 -3.71
C ILE A 283 -19.16 9.70 -4.71
N ASN A 284 -18.77 10.92 -5.07
CA ASN A 284 -19.53 11.80 -5.96
C ASN A 284 -20.99 12.01 -5.51
N GLY A 285 -21.18 12.22 -4.19
CA GLY A 285 -22.50 12.45 -3.59
C GLY A 285 -23.38 11.19 -3.42
N LYS A 286 -22.91 9.99 -3.76
CA LYS A 286 -23.65 8.73 -3.58
C LYS A 286 -23.04 7.87 -2.50
N TYR A 287 -23.85 7.33 -1.59
CA TYR A 287 -23.37 6.35 -0.60
C TYR A 287 -22.77 5.13 -1.28
N VAL A 288 -21.60 4.72 -0.78
CA VAL A 288 -20.89 3.53 -1.21
C VAL A 288 -20.70 2.65 0.01
N TYR A 289 -21.35 1.48 0.03
CA TYR A 289 -21.05 0.48 1.04
C TYR A 289 -19.74 -0.23 0.68
N GLN A 290 -18.75 -0.09 1.55
CA GLN A 290 -17.42 -0.65 1.31
C GLN A 290 -17.46 -2.14 1.63
N ARG A 291 -17.32 -2.97 0.59
CA ARG A 291 -17.27 -4.43 0.68
C ARG A 291 -15.82 -4.82 0.53
N LEU A 292 -15.08 -4.72 1.63
CA LEU A 292 -13.64 -4.87 1.62
C LEU A 292 -13.25 -6.31 1.99
N VAL A 293 -12.05 -6.67 1.56
CA VAL A 293 -11.34 -7.86 2.04
C VAL A 293 -10.01 -7.42 2.68
N LEU A 294 -9.58 -8.15 3.71
CA LEU A 294 -8.25 -7.98 4.28
C LEU A 294 -7.24 -8.66 3.35
N ASP A 295 -6.39 -7.88 2.70
CA ASP A 295 -5.35 -8.40 1.80
C ASP A 295 -3.98 -8.26 2.45
N GLN A 296 -3.34 -9.38 2.76
CA GLN A 296 -2.00 -9.42 3.38
C GLN A 296 -0.89 -9.09 2.38
N GLY A 297 -1.14 -9.22 1.07
CA GLY A 297 -0.13 -8.99 0.03
C GLY A 297 1.04 -9.98 0.09
N TYR A 298 0.79 -11.21 0.52
CA TYR A 298 1.79 -12.27 0.59
C TYR A 298 1.70 -13.24 -0.60
N TYR A 299 2.84 -13.71 -1.12
CA TYR A 299 2.96 -14.67 -2.23
C TYR A 299 3.77 -15.89 -1.78
N PRO A 300 3.39 -17.13 -2.16
CA PRO A 300 4.05 -18.34 -1.68
C PRO A 300 5.52 -18.43 -2.07
N ASP A 301 5.86 -17.92 -3.26
CA ASP A 301 7.18 -17.97 -3.87
C ASP A 301 7.92 -16.63 -3.75
N GLY A 302 7.19 -15.51 -3.80
CA GLY A 302 7.71 -14.13 -3.78
C GLY A 302 7.68 -13.42 -2.41
N ILE A 303 7.01 -13.99 -1.41
CA ILE A 303 6.76 -13.42 -0.08
C ILE A 303 6.05 -12.07 -0.19
N TYR A 304 6.75 -10.94 -0.32
CA TYR A 304 6.13 -9.64 -0.52
C TYR A 304 6.00 -9.23 -1.99
N THR A 305 6.73 -9.86 -2.89
CA THR A 305 6.85 -9.40 -4.27
C THR A 305 6.03 -10.29 -5.18
N ALA A 306 5.08 -9.71 -5.91
CA ALA A 306 4.33 -10.46 -6.92
C ALA A 306 5.27 -10.91 -8.05
N SER A 307 5.03 -12.09 -8.63
CA SER A 307 5.86 -12.63 -9.71
C SER A 307 5.81 -11.79 -10.99
N SER A 308 4.70 -11.10 -11.26
CA SER A 308 4.54 -10.16 -12.38
C SER A 308 3.51 -9.07 -12.09
N ALA A 309 3.44 -8.06 -12.96
CA ALA A 309 2.37 -7.06 -12.94
C ALA A 309 0.97 -7.68 -13.08
N GLU A 310 0.82 -8.71 -13.91
CA GLU A 310 -0.44 -9.44 -14.10
C GLU A 310 -0.86 -10.18 -12.85
N ALA A 311 0.08 -10.66 -12.02
CA ALA A 311 -0.25 -11.28 -10.73
C ALA A 311 -0.91 -10.29 -9.76
N LEU A 312 -0.42 -9.04 -9.70
CA LEU A 312 -1.06 -7.97 -8.92
C LEU A 312 -2.48 -7.69 -9.42
N LYS A 313 -2.65 -7.60 -10.74
CA LYS A 313 -3.97 -7.40 -11.36
C LYS A 313 -4.91 -8.57 -11.06
N LYS A 314 -4.41 -9.82 -11.13
CA LYS A 314 -5.17 -11.03 -10.86
C LYS A 314 -5.72 -11.06 -9.43
N ASP A 315 -4.97 -10.56 -8.45
CA ASP A 315 -5.46 -10.48 -7.07
C ASP A 315 -6.71 -9.58 -6.95
N ILE A 316 -6.75 -8.46 -7.69
CA ILE A 316 -7.95 -7.59 -7.78
C ILE A 316 -9.09 -8.31 -8.50
N GLU A 317 -8.80 -9.00 -9.61
CA GLU A 317 -9.80 -9.78 -10.37
C GLU A 317 -10.44 -10.88 -9.49
N ILE A 318 -9.63 -11.59 -8.70
CA ILE A 318 -10.09 -12.61 -7.75
C ILE A 318 -10.99 -12.00 -6.67
N SER A 319 -10.56 -10.89 -6.07
CA SER A 319 -11.32 -10.19 -5.04
C SER A 319 -12.70 -9.74 -5.57
N GLN A 320 -12.73 -9.10 -6.75
CA GLN A 320 -13.98 -8.70 -7.40
C GLN A 320 -14.84 -9.90 -7.81
N ALA A 321 -14.22 -11.02 -8.20
CA ALA A 321 -14.94 -12.24 -8.59
C ALA A 321 -15.79 -12.81 -7.44
N VAL A 322 -15.37 -12.64 -6.17
CA VAL A 322 -16.15 -13.04 -4.99
C VAL A 322 -17.02 -11.93 -4.38
N GLY A 323 -17.08 -10.76 -5.03
CA GLY A 323 -18.06 -9.72 -4.73
C GLY A 323 -17.55 -8.55 -3.88
N PHE A 324 -16.25 -8.52 -3.56
CA PHE A 324 -15.65 -7.35 -2.94
C PHE A 324 -15.50 -6.21 -3.96
N ASN A 325 -15.62 -4.97 -3.49
CA ASN A 325 -15.36 -3.78 -4.30
C ASN A 325 -14.09 -3.05 -3.87
N GLY A 326 -13.34 -3.61 -2.91
CA GLY A 326 -12.09 -3.04 -2.43
C GLY A 326 -11.35 -3.90 -1.41
N ALA A 327 -10.24 -3.37 -0.89
CA ALA A 327 -9.45 -4.00 0.18
C ALA A 327 -8.92 -3.01 1.21
N ARG A 328 -8.66 -3.52 2.42
CA ARG A 328 -7.64 -2.98 3.32
C ARG A 328 -6.30 -3.60 2.95
N LEU A 329 -5.33 -2.76 2.56
CA LEU A 329 -4.00 -3.19 2.14
C LEU A 329 -3.13 -3.39 3.38
N HIS A 330 -3.23 -4.58 3.96
CA HIS A 330 -3.06 -4.73 5.40
C HIS A 330 -1.61 -4.94 5.82
N GLU A 331 -1.19 -4.21 6.86
CA GLU A 331 0.14 -4.34 7.49
C GLU A 331 1.31 -4.33 6.50
N LYS A 332 1.16 -3.60 5.39
CA LYS A 332 2.13 -3.49 4.31
C LYS A 332 1.78 -2.33 3.40
N VAL A 333 2.79 -1.62 2.89
CA VAL A 333 2.60 -0.67 1.78
C VAL A 333 2.75 -1.43 0.46
N PHE A 334 1.69 -1.50 -0.34
CA PHE A 334 1.69 -2.26 -1.59
C PHE A 334 2.46 -1.55 -2.71
N GLU A 335 2.81 -2.27 -3.77
CA GLU A 335 3.42 -1.70 -4.97
C GLU A 335 2.47 -0.66 -5.60
N ARG A 336 2.97 0.51 -6.05
CA ARG A 336 2.17 1.52 -6.76
C ARG A 336 1.42 0.96 -7.97
N ARG A 337 1.97 -0.10 -8.58
CA ARG A 337 1.36 -0.80 -9.69
C ARG A 337 0.04 -1.51 -9.31
N PHE A 338 -0.09 -2.01 -8.08
CA PHE A 338 -1.36 -2.53 -7.57
C PHE A 338 -2.40 -1.41 -7.52
N LEU A 339 -2.04 -0.26 -6.96
CA LEU A 339 -2.92 0.91 -6.86
C LEU A 339 -3.33 1.44 -8.24
N TYR A 340 -2.40 1.46 -9.21
CA TYR A 340 -2.73 1.76 -10.61
C TYR A 340 -3.79 0.81 -11.18
N TYR A 341 -3.68 -0.51 -10.96
CA TYR A 341 -4.71 -1.43 -11.41
C TYR A 341 -6.04 -1.23 -10.67
N ALA A 342 -5.99 -0.93 -9.37
CA ALA A 342 -7.18 -0.61 -8.60
C ALA A 342 -7.91 0.64 -9.13
N ASP A 343 -7.16 1.67 -9.53
CA ASP A 343 -7.69 2.86 -10.18
C ASP A 343 -8.38 2.52 -11.50
N GLN A 344 -7.75 1.70 -12.34
CA GLN A 344 -8.27 1.30 -13.66
C GLN A 344 -9.50 0.39 -13.55
N MET A 345 -9.59 -0.40 -12.49
CA MET A 345 -10.61 -1.45 -12.31
C MET A 345 -11.76 -1.03 -11.40
N GLY A 346 -11.74 0.19 -10.85
CA GLY A 346 -12.78 0.67 -9.95
C GLY A 346 -12.81 -0.10 -8.63
N TYR A 347 -11.63 -0.35 -8.04
CA TYR A 347 -11.47 -1.10 -6.80
C TYR A 347 -10.98 -0.15 -5.70
N ILE A 348 -11.71 0.02 -4.60
CA ILE A 348 -11.33 0.96 -3.53
C ILE A 348 -10.31 0.35 -2.57
N CYS A 349 -9.40 1.17 -2.06
CA CYS A 349 -8.32 0.73 -1.18
C CYS A 349 -8.23 1.62 0.06
N TRP A 350 -7.89 1.01 1.19
CA TRP A 350 -7.37 1.72 2.36
C TRP A 350 -5.85 1.59 2.38
N GLY A 351 -5.16 2.73 2.42
CA GLY A 351 -3.70 2.73 2.59
C GLY A 351 -3.35 2.51 4.06
N GLU A 352 -2.55 1.48 4.35
CA GLU A 352 -2.12 1.15 5.72
C GLU A 352 -0.59 1.15 5.85
N TYR A 353 -0.10 1.07 7.09
CA TYR A 353 1.32 0.94 7.39
C TYR A 353 1.59 -0.22 8.38
N PRO A 354 2.74 -0.91 8.26
CA PRO A 354 3.10 -2.10 9.05
C PRO A 354 3.50 -1.80 10.52
N ASN A 355 2.58 -1.40 11.42
CA ASN A 355 2.94 -1.14 12.83
C ASN A 355 3.27 -2.37 13.64
N TRP A 356 2.92 -3.58 13.21
CA TRP A 356 3.23 -4.77 14.00
C TRP A 356 4.75 -4.99 14.12
N GLY A 357 5.16 -5.47 15.31
CA GLY A 357 6.56 -5.58 15.72
C GLY A 357 7.22 -4.26 16.13
N TYR A 358 6.59 -3.11 15.89
CA TYR A 358 7.06 -1.79 16.33
C TYR A 358 6.63 -1.47 17.76
N ASN A 359 7.51 -0.84 18.54
CA ASN A 359 7.18 -0.34 19.87
C ASN A 359 6.57 1.07 19.77
N HIS A 360 5.28 1.14 19.44
CA HIS A 360 4.51 2.39 19.36
C HIS A 360 4.38 3.13 20.69
N ALA A 361 4.64 2.46 21.82
CA ALA A 361 4.61 3.06 23.14
C ALA A 361 5.88 3.86 23.49
N ALA A 362 6.97 3.67 22.75
CA ALA A 362 8.24 4.25 23.10
C ALA A 362 8.31 5.77 22.84
N PRO A 363 9.14 6.53 23.57
CA PRO A 363 9.30 7.98 23.33
C PRO A 363 9.80 8.36 21.94
N TRP A 364 10.54 7.46 21.28
CA TRP A 364 11.06 7.65 19.91
C TRP A 364 10.10 7.16 18.82
N ALA A 365 8.91 6.66 19.19
CA ALA A 365 7.98 6.03 18.27
C ALA A 365 7.59 6.98 17.12
N THR A 366 7.21 8.21 17.48
CA THR A 366 6.74 9.21 16.52
C THR A 366 7.82 9.60 15.53
N ASP A 367 9.05 9.85 15.96
CA ASP A 367 10.13 10.38 15.10
C ASP A 367 10.51 9.44 13.95
N ILE A 368 10.44 8.12 14.19
CA ILE A 368 10.74 7.12 13.17
C ILE A 368 9.50 6.86 12.31
N TYR A 369 8.38 6.52 12.96
CA TYR A 369 7.20 6.02 12.27
C TYR A 369 6.50 7.11 11.45
N LEU A 370 6.36 8.32 11.99
CA LEU A 370 5.65 9.41 11.31
C LEU A 370 6.31 9.76 9.98
N ARG A 371 7.65 9.77 9.92
CA ARG A 371 8.38 10.03 8.68
C ARG A 371 8.01 8.99 7.61
N GLU A 372 8.14 7.71 7.93
CA GLU A 372 7.91 6.64 6.97
C GLU A 372 6.42 6.50 6.58
N TRP A 373 5.52 6.76 7.54
CA TRP A 373 4.10 6.84 7.27
C TRP A 373 3.79 7.96 6.28
N MET A 374 4.32 9.17 6.51
CA MET A 374 4.09 10.30 5.62
C MET A 374 4.68 10.07 4.23
N GLU A 375 5.84 9.40 4.11
CA GLU A 375 6.36 8.97 2.80
C GLU A 375 5.34 8.10 2.04
N SER A 376 4.58 7.24 2.72
CA SER A 376 3.54 6.40 2.11
C SER A 376 2.32 7.23 1.67
N VAL A 377 1.84 8.13 2.55
CA VAL A 377 0.71 9.04 2.25
C VAL A 377 1.04 9.95 1.08
N GLU A 378 2.25 10.52 1.04
CA GLU A 378 2.73 11.38 -0.03
C GLU A 378 2.83 10.62 -1.36
N ARG A 379 3.35 9.40 -1.32
CA ARG A 379 3.53 8.54 -2.50
C ARG A 379 2.20 8.18 -3.13
N ASP A 380 1.20 7.80 -2.33
CA ASP A 380 -0.04 7.19 -2.82
C ASP A 380 -1.20 8.20 -2.99
N TYR A 381 -0.95 9.48 -2.72
CA TYR A 381 -1.97 10.52 -2.64
C TYR A 381 -2.88 10.63 -3.87
N ASN A 382 -2.32 10.54 -5.08
CA ASN A 382 -3.06 10.85 -6.30
C ASN A 382 -3.97 9.70 -6.75
N HIS A 383 -3.85 8.51 -6.16
CA HIS A 383 -4.65 7.35 -6.54
C HIS A 383 -6.13 7.59 -6.19
N PRO A 384 -7.04 7.65 -7.18
CA PRO A 384 -8.47 7.73 -6.90
C PRO A 384 -8.99 6.50 -6.15
N CYS A 385 -8.37 5.33 -6.24
CA CYS A 385 -8.76 4.13 -5.50
C CYS A 385 -8.60 4.28 -3.99
N ILE A 386 -7.63 5.06 -3.51
CA ILE A 386 -7.44 5.26 -2.06
C ILE A 386 -8.62 6.06 -1.53
N VAL A 387 -9.39 5.49 -0.60
CA VAL A 387 -10.59 6.13 -0.01
C VAL A 387 -10.44 6.43 1.46
N GLY A 388 -9.37 5.97 2.11
CA GLY A 388 -9.10 6.22 3.52
C GLY A 388 -7.68 5.80 3.90
N TRP A 389 -7.24 6.24 5.06
CA TRP A 389 -5.91 5.97 5.60
C TRP A 389 -5.99 5.31 6.97
N CYS A 390 -5.19 4.27 7.18
CA CYS A 390 -5.11 3.54 8.45
C CYS A 390 -3.63 3.39 8.88
N PRO A 391 -3.02 4.41 9.50
CA PRO A 391 -1.61 4.37 9.89
C PRO A 391 -1.25 3.22 10.82
N THR A 392 -2.16 2.76 11.68
CA THR A 392 -1.86 1.67 12.62
C THR A 392 -3.03 0.72 12.79
N ASN A 393 -2.76 -0.44 13.37
CA ASN A 393 -3.70 -1.50 13.58
C ASN A 393 -3.37 -2.21 14.91
N GLU A 394 -4.40 -2.41 15.72
CA GLU A 394 -4.35 -3.09 17.01
C GLU A 394 -3.37 -2.55 18.08
N THR A 395 -3.31 -1.23 18.27
CA THR A 395 -2.35 -0.60 19.21
C THR A 395 -2.74 -0.68 20.71
N TRP A 396 -3.80 -1.40 21.05
CA TRP A 396 -4.35 -1.52 22.41
C TRP A 396 -3.41 -2.19 23.42
N ASP A 397 -3.67 -1.96 24.71
CA ASP A 397 -2.89 -2.61 25.75
C ASP A 397 -3.37 -4.05 26.01
N GLY A 398 -2.41 -4.89 26.36
CA GLY A 398 -2.65 -6.25 26.84
C GLY A 398 -1.60 -6.61 27.87
N PRO A 399 -1.74 -7.74 28.58
CA PRO A 399 -0.78 -8.19 29.59
C PRO A 399 0.66 -8.36 29.03
N TYR A 400 0.81 -8.42 27.70
CA TYR A 400 2.09 -8.55 26.99
C TYR A 400 2.32 -7.47 25.92
N ARG A 401 1.49 -6.40 25.89
CA ARG A 401 1.65 -5.27 24.95
C ARG A 401 1.96 -4.00 25.70
N ALA A 402 2.81 -3.15 25.13
CA ALA A 402 3.12 -1.85 25.71
C ALA A 402 1.88 -0.96 25.71
N ARG A 403 1.78 -0.05 26.69
CA ARG A 403 0.64 0.86 26.81
C ARG A 403 0.53 1.73 25.55
N GLN A 404 -0.67 1.83 24.98
CA GLN A 404 -0.93 2.69 23.83
C GLN A 404 -0.46 4.13 24.12
N ASN A 405 0.32 4.69 23.19
CA ASN A 405 0.76 6.08 23.24
C ASN A 405 -0.23 6.95 22.45
N GLU A 406 -1.07 7.68 23.19
CA GLU A 406 -2.13 8.49 22.59
C GLU A 406 -1.58 9.66 21.76
N ALA A 407 -0.48 10.28 22.21
CA ALA A 407 0.15 11.39 21.49
C ALA A 407 0.77 10.93 20.16
N PHE A 408 1.27 9.70 20.10
CA PHE A 408 1.73 9.08 18.85
C PHE A 408 0.59 8.97 17.84
N LEU A 409 -0.53 8.35 18.23
CA LEU A 409 -1.70 8.18 17.34
C LEU A 409 -2.30 9.52 16.91
N GLU A 410 -2.44 10.48 17.82
CA GLU A 410 -2.94 11.81 17.48
C GLU A 410 -1.98 12.54 16.52
N SER A 411 -0.67 12.36 16.64
CA SER A 411 0.31 12.95 15.71
C SER A 411 0.14 12.38 14.31
N LEU A 412 0.02 11.04 14.18
CA LEU A 412 -0.22 10.39 12.89
C LEU A 412 -1.52 10.88 12.26
N TYR A 413 -2.62 10.93 13.03
CA TYR A 413 -3.90 11.45 12.55
C TYR A 413 -3.77 12.91 12.06
N ASN A 414 -3.22 13.80 12.89
CA ASN A 414 -3.17 15.22 12.59
C ASN A 414 -2.31 15.52 11.36
N GLU A 415 -1.15 14.86 11.22
CA GLU A 415 -0.29 15.04 10.05
C GLU A 415 -0.89 14.44 8.78
N THR A 416 -1.57 13.29 8.89
CA THR A 416 -2.32 12.73 7.77
C THR A 416 -3.41 13.69 7.30
N LYS A 417 -4.23 14.24 8.22
CA LYS A 417 -5.29 15.22 7.87
C LYS A 417 -4.73 16.55 7.37
N ARG A 418 -3.54 16.96 7.82
CA ARG A 418 -2.86 18.17 7.33
C ARG A 418 -2.47 18.00 5.86
N TYR A 419 -2.01 16.82 5.47
CA TYR A 419 -1.60 16.52 4.10
C TYR A 419 -2.79 16.17 3.19
N ASP A 420 -3.70 15.32 3.68
CA ASP A 420 -4.93 14.87 3.03
C ASP A 420 -6.17 15.19 3.88
N PRO A 421 -6.77 16.38 3.71
CA PRO A 421 -7.96 16.76 4.46
C PRO A 421 -9.24 16.05 3.97
N TYR A 422 -9.22 15.43 2.78
CA TYR A 422 -10.42 14.96 2.09
C TYR A 422 -10.79 13.52 2.45
N ARG A 423 -9.80 12.67 2.70
CA ARG A 423 -10.02 11.26 3.02
C ARG A 423 -10.16 11.04 4.53
N PRO A 424 -11.01 10.12 4.98
CA PRO A 424 -11.11 9.71 6.38
C PRO A 424 -9.82 9.04 6.85
N VAL A 425 -9.53 9.20 8.15
CA VAL A 425 -8.43 8.52 8.83
C VAL A 425 -8.96 7.65 9.96
N ILE A 426 -8.50 6.40 10.00
CA ILE A 426 -8.60 5.48 11.12
C ILE A 426 -7.24 5.47 11.81
N ASP A 427 -7.11 6.06 12.99
CA ASP A 427 -5.80 6.13 13.66
C ASP A 427 -5.22 4.76 14.00
N THR A 428 -6.04 3.88 14.57
CA THR A 428 -5.73 2.49 14.90
C THR A 428 -6.94 1.62 14.64
N SER A 429 -6.83 0.65 13.73
CA SER A 429 -7.92 -0.32 13.51
C SER A 429 -8.10 -1.23 14.74
N GLY A 430 -9.34 -1.56 15.07
CA GLY A 430 -9.72 -2.52 16.10
C GLY A 430 -10.16 -1.93 17.45
N THR A 431 -10.99 -0.88 17.43
CA THR A 431 -11.79 -0.32 18.56
C THR A 431 -11.14 0.66 19.52
N ASP A 432 -9.81 0.67 19.65
CA ASP A 432 -9.09 1.44 20.67
C ASP A 432 -8.65 2.83 20.18
N HIS A 433 -9.59 3.60 19.68
CA HIS A 433 -9.33 4.88 19.04
C HIS A 433 -8.92 6.00 20.01
N VAL A 434 -8.03 6.87 19.55
CA VAL A 434 -7.72 8.16 20.21
C VAL A 434 -8.38 9.29 19.43
N LYS A 435 -8.19 9.30 18.11
CA LYS A 435 -8.74 10.30 17.20
C LYS A 435 -8.95 9.69 15.82
N THR A 436 -10.20 9.53 15.43
CA THR A 436 -10.59 8.87 14.18
C THR A 436 -11.78 9.58 13.53
N ASP A 437 -11.88 9.48 12.20
CA ASP A 437 -13.04 9.90 11.40
C ASP A 437 -14.12 8.81 11.32
N ILE A 438 -13.76 7.54 11.59
CA ILE A 438 -14.65 6.37 11.53
C ILE A 438 -14.42 5.52 12.78
N TYR A 439 -15.50 5.10 13.45
CA TYR A 439 -15.36 4.11 14.52
C TYR A 439 -15.30 2.72 13.88
N ASP A 440 -14.18 2.03 14.03
CA ASP A 440 -14.04 0.68 13.51
C ASP A 440 -13.88 -0.38 14.60
N HIS A 441 -14.16 -1.63 14.23
CA HIS A 441 -14.23 -2.75 15.15
C HIS A 441 -13.82 -4.07 14.51
N HIS A 442 -13.11 -4.90 15.28
CA HIS A 442 -12.78 -6.28 14.93
C HIS A 442 -13.69 -7.22 15.73
N ASP A 443 -14.49 -8.05 15.06
CA ASP A 443 -15.29 -9.09 15.74
C ASP A 443 -15.24 -10.43 15.00
N TYR A 444 -14.67 -11.41 15.67
CA TYR A 444 -14.48 -12.77 15.18
C TYR A 444 -15.50 -13.77 15.75
N ASP A 445 -16.60 -13.30 16.33
CA ASP A 445 -17.76 -14.13 16.66
C ASP A 445 -18.41 -14.68 15.38
N GLN A 446 -18.33 -15.99 15.22
CA GLN A 446 -18.85 -16.70 14.05
C GLN A 446 -20.24 -17.29 14.24
N ASN A 447 -20.87 -17.08 15.40
CA ASN A 447 -22.25 -17.48 15.62
C ASN A 447 -23.18 -16.37 15.10
N VAL A 448 -23.96 -16.71 14.07
CA VAL A 448 -24.84 -15.75 13.38
C VAL A 448 -25.89 -15.15 14.32
N GLU A 449 -26.40 -15.90 15.29
CA GLU A 449 -27.42 -15.42 16.24
C GLU A 449 -26.86 -14.40 17.23
N SER A 450 -25.72 -14.70 17.88
CA SER A 450 -25.08 -13.74 18.78
C SER A 450 -24.52 -12.53 18.03
N PHE A 451 -24.01 -12.73 16.82
CA PHE A 451 -23.58 -11.65 15.94
C PHE A 451 -24.75 -10.75 15.52
N ALA A 452 -25.89 -11.34 15.14
CA ALA A 452 -27.13 -10.60 14.87
C ALA A 452 -27.61 -9.79 16.08
N GLY A 453 -27.57 -10.38 17.28
CA GLY A 453 -27.91 -9.71 18.53
C GLY A 453 -27.02 -8.49 18.84
N LYS A 454 -25.80 -8.45 18.32
CA LYS A 454 -24.90 -7.29 18.43
C LYS A 454 -25.16 -6.23 17.35
N TYR A 455 -25.39 -6.67 16.11
CA TYR A 455 -25.24 -5.79 14.95
C TYR A 455 -26.52 -5.48 14.16
N LEU A 456 -27.66 -6.17 14.34
CA LEU A 456 -28.86 -5.87 13.57
C LEU A 456 -29.60 -4.61 14.02
N GLU A 457 -29.70 -4.38 15.33
CA GLU A 457 -30.61 -3.37 15.90
C GLU A 457 -29.89 -2.23 16.63
N PHE A 458 -28.56 -2.13 16.52
CA PHE A 458 -27.84 -1.04 17.17
C PHE A 458 -28.08 0.29 16.42
N GLY A 459 -28.71 1.24 17.11
CA GLY A 459 -29.12 2.55 16.60
C GLY A 459 -28.25 3.72 17.10
N GLU A 460 -28.81 4.94 17.10
CA GLU A 460 -28.08 6.18 17.48
C GLU A 460 -27.64 6.22 18.95
N ASP A 461 -28.33 5.47 19.82
CA ASP A 461 -28.00 5.31 21.24
C ASP A 461 -27.02 4.17 21.50
N ALA A 462 -26.56 3.43 20.48
CA ALA A 462 -25.74 2.25 20.65
C ALA A 462 -24.38 2.58 21.26
N PRO A 463 -24.15 2.26 22.55
CA PRO A 463 -22.86 2.45 23.16
C PRO A 463 -22.12 1.14 22.96
N TRP A 464 -21.53 0.93 21.78
CA TRP A 464 -20.29 0.15 21.75
C TRP A 464 -19.17 1.02 22.30
N GLY A 465 -19.42 1.38 23.56
CA GLY A 465 -18.74 2.27 24.46
C GLY A 465 -18.39 1.51 25.72
N LYS A 466 -17.94 0.28 25.52
CA LYS A 466 -16.94 -0.35 26.36
C LYS A 466 -15.91 -0.96 25.40
N GLY A 467 -15.27 -0.11 24.59
CA GLY A 467 -13.94 -0.45 24.11
C GLY A 467 -13.07 -0.87 25.30
N TYR A 468 -11.91 -1.46 25.03
CA TYR A 468 -10.93 -1.63 26.10
C TYR A 468 -10.78 -0.26 26.79
N ARG A 469 -10.92 -0.24 28.13
CA ARG A 469 -10.95 0.99 28.99
C ARG A 469 -12.20 1.88 28.97
N GLY A 470 -13.35 1.46 28.47
CA GLY A 470 -14.58 2.24 28.66
C GLY A 470 -14.64 3.54 27.86
N GLN A 471 -13.88 3.64 26.78
CA GLN A 471 -14.09 4.67 25.76
C GLN A 471 -15.52 4.56 25.26
N LYS A 472 -16.30 5.63 25.40
CA LYS A 472 -17.59 5.75 24.75
C LYS A 472 -17.39 6.37 23.39
N ASN A 473 -18.02 5.80 22.37
CA ASN A 473 -18.17 6.49 21.09
C ASN A 473 -19.21 7.61 21.27
N ASP A 474 -18.81 8.71 21.92
CA ASP A 474 -19.67 9.88 22.15
C ASP A 474 -19.84 10.74 20.88
N LYS A 475 -19.24 10.31 19.76
CA LYS A 475 -19.23 11.03 18.49
C LYS A 475 -20.16 10.32 17.52
N CYS A 476 -21.07 11.07 16.88
CA CYS A 476 -21.90 10.59 15.79
C CYS A 476 -21.06 10.34 14.52
N ILE A 477 -20.07 9.45 14.58
CA ILE A 477 -19.20 9.05 13.46
C ILE A 477 -19.66 7.71 12.89
N PRO A 478 -19.43 7.47 11.59
CA PRO A 478 -19.86 6.23 10.93
C PRO A 478 -19.17 4.99 11.49
N TYR A 479 -19.81 3.83 11.32
CA TYR A 479 -19.32 2.55 11.84
C TYR A 479 -18.79 1.64 10.74
N PHE A 480 -17.62 1.07 10.95
CA PHE A 480 -16.96 0.13 10.04
C PHE A 480 -16.61 -1.18 10.77
N MET A 481 -17.18 -2.30 10.32
CA MET A 481 -16.68 -3.62 10.71
C MET A 481 -15.39 -3.93 9.94
N SER A 482 -14.24 -3.49 10.45
CA SER A 482 -12.94 -3.47 9.77
C SER A 482 -12.22 -4.81 9.77
N GLU A 483 -12.63 -5.76 10.63
CA GLU A 483 -12.29 -7.18 10.51
C GLU A 483 -13.43 -8.04 11.07
N TYR A 484 -13.85 -9.05 10.32
CA TYR A 484 -14.77 -10.07 10.80
C TYR A 484 -14.64 -11.38 10.03
N GLY A 485 -15.31 -12.41 10.53
CA GLY A 485 -15.29 -13.73 9.92
C GLY A 485 -14.05 -14.51 10.37
N GLY A 486 -12.98 -14.50 9.57
CA GLY A 486 -11.78 -15.27 9.88
C GLY A 486 -12.02 -16.77 9.92
N ILE A 487 -13.02 -17.27 9.18
CA ILE A 487 -13.51 -18.65 9.31
C ILE A 487 -12.47 -19.62 8.75
N GLY A 488 -11.83 -20.39 9.64
CA GLY A 488 -10.79 -21.34 9.26
C GLY A 488 -11.31 -22.56 8.53
N TRP A 489 -10.72 -22.89 7.38
CA TRP A 489 -10.90 -24.14 6.66
C TRP A 489 -9.61 -24.52 5.93
N ALA A 490 -8.82 -25.42 6.52
CA ALA A 490 -7.59 -25.91 5.91
C ALA A 490 -7.88 -27.04 4.92
N VAL A 491 -7.43 -26.89 3.67
CA VAL A 491 -7.62 -27.92 2.63
C VAL A 491 -6.82 -29.18 2.92
N ASP A 492 -5.63 -29.03 3.52
CA ASP A 492 -4.73 -30.13 3.90
C ASP A 492 -4.92 -30.62 5.35
N GLY A 493 -5.83 -29.98 6.11
CA GLY A 493 -6.11 -30.30 7.50
C GLY A 493 -5.14 -29.71 8.53
N SER A 494 -4.22 -28.84 8.15
CA SER A 494 -3.24 -28.21 9.04
C SER A 494 -3.39 -26.68 9.11
N GLY A 495 -2.94 -26.03 10.19
CA GLY A 495 -3.05 -24.58 10.37
C GLY A 495 -4.23 -24.15 11.26
N TRP A 496 -4.51 -22.85 11.27
CA TRP A 496 -5.50 -22.26 12.16
C TRP A 496 -6.39 -21.22 11.46
N GLY A 497 -7.55 -20.95 12.04
CA GLY A 497 -8.38 -19.79 11.75
C GLY A 497 -9.08 -19.33 13.03
N TYR A 498 -9.85 -18.26 12.95
CA TYR A 498 -10.51 -17.70 14.12
C TYR A 498 -11.69 -18.58 14.56
N GLY A 499 -12.04 -18.47 15.84
CA GLY A 499 -13.17 -19.18 16.44
C GLY A 499 -13.03 -20.71 16.37
N LYS A 500 -14.16 -21.40 16.55
CA LYS A 500 -14.22 -22.85 16.39
C LYS A 500 -14.52 -23.18 14.94
N GLY A 501 -13.62 -23.93 14.28
CA GLY A 501 -13.76 -24.34 12.89
C GLY A 501 -15.13 -24.96 12.57
N PRO A 502 -15.70 -24.69 11.39
CA PRO A 502 -16.96 -25.29 10.95
C PRO A 502 -16.79 -26.79 10.71
N LYS A 503 -17.87 -27.55 10.82
CA LYS A 503 -17.87 -29.02 10.66
C LYS A 503 -18.01 -29.44 9.20
N SER A 504 -18.46 -28.54 8.33
CA SER A 504 -18.58 -28.76 6.89
C SER A 504 -18.45 -27.46 6.11
N ILE A 505 -18.27 -27.57 4.79
CA ILE A 505 -18.22 -26.42 3.87
C ILE A 505 -19.57 -25.67 3.85
N GLU A 506 -20.67 -26.40 4.02
CA GLU A 506 -22.02 -25.82 4.11
C GLU A 506 -22.13 -24.95 5.37
N GLU A 507 -21.68 -25.43 6.52
CA GLU A 507 -21.67 -24.63 7.76
C GLU A 507 -20.79 -23.39 7.62
N LEU A 508 -19.63 -23.50 6.95
CA LEU A 508 -18.79 -22.35 6.64
C LEU A 508 -19.54 -21.31 5.79
N CYS A 509 -20.20 -21.78 4.72
CA CYS A 509 -20.97 -20.93 3.82
C CYS A 509 -22.15 -20.25 4.55
N GLU A 510 -22.86 -20.98 5.42
CA GLU A 510 -23.94 -20.45 6.25
C GLU A 510 -23.45 -19.35 7.19
N ARG A 511 -22.32 -19.57 7.89
CA ARG A 511 -21.69 -18.56 8.74
C ARG A 511 -21.29 -17.33 7.94
N TYR A 512 -20.54 -17.50 6.85
CA TYR A 512 -20.13 -16.40 5.97
C TYR A 512 -21.34 -15.56 5.54
N CYS A 513 -22.34 -16.21 4.94
CA CYS A 513 -23.52 -15.51 4.41
C CYS A 513 -24.34 -14.86 5.52
N GLY A 514 -24.48 -15.51 6.67
CA GLY A 514 -25.22 -15.00 7.82
C GLY A 514 -24.58 -13.76 8.42
N LEU A 515 -23.27 -13.80 8.71
CA LEU A 515 -22.52 -12.67 9.26
C LEU A 515 -22.54 -11.48 8.30
N THR A 516 -22.24 -11.70 7.01
CA THR A 516 -22.30 -10.65 5.98
C THR A 516 -23.70 -10.06 5.86
N SER A 517 -24.75 -10.89 5.88
CA SER A 517 -26.14 -10.40 5.80
C SER A 517 -26.52 -9.55 7.01
N VAL A 518 -26.00 -9.84 8.21
CA VAL A 518 -26.27 -9.02 9.40
C VAL A 518 -25.73 -7.61 9.21
N LEU A 519 -24.47 -7.48 8.77
CA LEU A 519 -23.83 -6.18 8.57
C LEU A 519 -24.54 -5.35 7.49
N LEU A 520 -24.85 -5.97 6.34
CA LEU A 520 -25.53 -5.29 5.22
C LEU A 520 -26.94 -4.79 5.58
N LYS A 521 -27.61 -5.43 6.54
CA LYS A 521 -28.97 -5.07 6.98
C LYS A 521 -29.00 -3.91 7.98
N ASN A 522 -27.86 -3.49 8.53
CA ASN A 522 -27.82 -2.34 9.43
C ASN A 522 -27.53 -1.05 8.64
N PRO A 523 -28.41 -0.04 8.69
CA PRO A 523 -28.22 1.24 7.99
C PRO A 523 -27.07 2.12 8.52
N LYS A 524 -26.55 1.83 9.72
CA LYS A 524 -25.47 2.59 10.39
C LYS A 524 -24.09 1.97 10.19
N ILE A 525 -24.00 0.75 9.66
CA ILE A 525 -22.74 0.16 9.23
C ILE A 525 -22.49 0.63 7.79
N CYS A 526 -21.38 1.34 7.56
CA CYS A 526 -21.05 1.86 6.23
C CYS A 526 -20.07 0.98 5.45
N ALA A 527 -19.45 0.01 6.13
CA ALA A 527 -18.37 -0.78 5.58
C ALA A 527 -18.24 -2.11 6.34
N LEU A 528 -17.78 -3.13 5.61
CA LEU A 528 -17.27 -4.38 6.15
C LEU A 528 -15.91 -4.70 5.54
N CYS A 529 -15.09 -5.46 6.25
CA CYS A 529 -13.86 -6.02 5.73
C CYS A 529 -13.70 -7.46 6.22
N TYR A 530 -13.80 -8.41 5.29
CA TYR A 530 -13.72 -9.84 5.62
C TYR A 530 -12.26 -10.29 5.75
N THR A 531 -11.93 -10.98 6.84
CA THR A 531 -10.64 -11.65 7.03
C THR A 531 -10.76 -13.09 6.53
N GLN A 532 -10.12 -13.51 5.43
CA GLN A 532 -9.26 -12.75 4.49
C GLN A 532 -9.35 -13.35 3.07
N LEU A 533 -8.65 -12.77 2.09
CA LEU A 533 -8.72 -13.21 0.69
C LEU A 533 -8.04 -14.57 0.47
N TYR A 534 -6.80 -14.70 0.95
CA TYR A 534 -5.95 -15.88 0.76
C TYR A 534 -5.60 -16.53 2.10
N ASP A 535 -5.45 -17.85 2.09
CA ASP A 535 -4.65 -18.51 3.12
C ASP A 535 -3.21 -17.97 3.02
N VAL A 536 -2.58 -17.75 4.17
CA VAL A 536 -1.18 -17.31 4.24
C VAL A 536 -0.46 -18.20 5.23
N GLU A 537 0.36 -19.10 4.71
CA GLU A 537 1.17 -20.05 5.48
C GLU A 537 0.31 -20.83 6.50
N GLN A 538 0.53 -20.69 7.81
CA GLN A 538 -0.24 -21.38 8.84
C GLN A 538 -1.65 -20.83 9.06
N GLU A 539 -1.99 -19.65 8.53
CA GLU A 539 -3.30 -19.03 8.69
C GLU A 539 -4.22 -19.42 7.50
N GLN A 540 -5.23 -20.23 7.79
CA GLN A 540 -6.01 -21.02 6.82
C GLN A 540 -7.49 -20.60 6.77
N ASN A 541 -7.74 -19.30 6.88
CA ASN A 541 -9.06 -18.65 6.90
C ASN A 541 -9.34 -17.83 5.62
N GLY A 542 -8.54 -18.01 4.57
CA GLY A 542 -8.76 -17.40 3.26
C GLY A 542 -9.93 -18.01 2.51
N LEU A 543 -10.49 -17.24 1.56
CA LEU A 543 -11.47 -17.74 0.58
C LEU A 543 -10.79 -18.50 -0.58
N TYR A 544 -9.53 -18.18 -0.84
CA TYR A 544 -8.65 -18.85 -1.79
C TYR A 544 -7.43 -19.41 -1.07
N THR A 545 -6.80 -20.42 -1.67
CA THR A 545 -5.54 -20.96 -1.15
C THR A 545 -4.43 -19.93 -1.31
N TYR A 546 -3.28 -20.17 -0.66
CA TYR A 546 -2.11 -19.28 -0.79
C TYR A 546 -1.62 -19.15 -2.24
N SER A 547 -1.84 -20.19 -3.06
CA SER A 547 -1.52 -20.21 -4.48
C SER A 547 -2.60 -19.60 -5.39
N ARG A 548 -3.56 -18.85 -4.84
CA ARG A 548 -4.67 -18.19 -5.58
C ARG A 548 -5.66 -19.18 -6.23
N GLU A 549 -5.71 -20.42 -5.76
CA GLU A 549 -6.69 -21.42 -6.25
C GLU A 549 -7.97 -21.40 -5.41
N PRO A 550 -9.16 -21.57 -6.01
CA PRO A 550 -10.42 -21.63 -5.27
C PRO A 550 -10.44 -22.76 -4.24
N LYS A 551 -10.87 -22.48 -3.01
CA LYS A 551 -10.98 -23.50 -1.93
C LYS A 551 -12.29 -24.28 -1.96
N PHE A 552 -13.33 -23.71 -2.55
CA PHE A 552 -14.69 -24.23 -2.48
C PHE A 552 -15.26 -24.42 -3.89
N SER A 553 -16.32 -25.22 -4.00
CA SER A 553 -17.02 -25.43 -5.28
C SER A 553 -17.60 -24.13 -5.82
N GLU A 554 -17.80 -24.07 -7.13
CA GLU A 554 -18.43 -22.91 -7.78
C GLU A 554 -19.79 -22.56 -7.18
N GLU A 555 -20.58 -23.55 -6.77
CA GLU A 555 -21.87 -23.34 -6.12
C GLU A 555 -21.73 -22.60 -4.78
N ILE A 556 -20.75 -23.01 -3.95
CA ILE A 556 -20.49 -22.38 -2.65
C ILE A 556 -19.95 -20.96 -2.85
N MET A 557 -19.01 -20.77 -3.77
CA MET A 557 -18.46 -19.45 -4.11
C MET A 557 -19.54 -18.50 -4.64
N ALA A 558 -20.49 -19.02 -5.45
CA ALA A 558 -21.62 -18.24 -5.93
C ALA A 558 -22.58 -17.81 -4.82
N LYS A 559 -22.83 -18.68 -3.81
CA LYS A 559 -23.64 -18.34 -2.63
C LYS A 559 -22.99 -17.22 -1.81
N MET A 560 -21.69 -17.33 -1.55
CA MET A 560 -20.92 -16.31 -0.83
C MET A 560 -20.92 -14.97 -1.58
N LYS A 561 -20.62 -14.99 -2.88
CA LYS A 561 -20.68 -13.80 -3.73
C LYS A 561 -22.06 -13.15 -3.70
N LYS A 562 -23.13 -13.94 -3.78
CA LYS A 562 -24.50 -13.42 -3.73
C LYS A 562 -24.79 -12.74 -2.39
N ALA A 563 -24.29 -13.27 -1.28
CA ALA A 563 -24.41 -12.63 0.03
C ALA A 563 -23.63 -11.30 0.09
N MET A 564 -22.37 -11.30 -0.35
CA MET A 564 -21.50 -10.11 -0.33
C MET A 564 -22.04 -8.97 -1.21
N THR A 565 -22.52 -9.30 -2.40
CA THR A 565 -23.05 -8.33 -3.38
C THR A 565 -24.49 -7.90 -3.10
N ALA A 566 -25.13 -8.40 -2.04
CA ALA A 566 -26.45 -7.95 -1.67
C ALA A 566 -26.43 -6.45 -1.34
N LYS A 567 -27.51 -5.75 -1.72
CA LYS A 567 -27.62 -4.31 -1.52
C LYS A 567 -27.75 -3.99 -0.03
N ALA A 568 -26.85 -3.18 0.50
CA ALA A 568 -26.88 -2.75 1.89
C ALA A 568 -28.02 -1.75 2.14
N GLU A 569 -28.52 -1.64 3.37
CA GLU A 569 -29.57 -0.66 3.71
C GLU A 569 -29.11 0.79 3.49
N ILE A 570 -27.84 1.10 3.78
CA ILE A 570 -27.30 2.46 3.55
C ILE A 570 -27.35 2.86 2.08
N GLU A 571 -27.17 1.91 1.15
CA GLU A 571 -27.22 2.17 -0.30
C GLU A 571 -28.65 2.40 -0.83
N LYS A 572 -29.66 2.26 0.04
CA LYS A 572 -31.06 2.61 -0.27
C LYS A 572 -31.41 4.02 0.21
N MET A 573 -30.56 4.64 1.01
CA MET A 573 -30.68 6.04 1.40
C MET A 573 -30.45 6.95 0.18
N LYS A 574 -31.08 8.12 0.19
CA LYS A 574 -30.99 9.10 -0.90
C LYS A 574 -29.87 10.09 -0.67
#